data_AF-A0A846PC21-F1
#
_entry.id   AF-A0A846PC21-F1
#
_cell.length_a   1.000
_cell.length_b   1.000
_cell.length_c   1.000
_cell.angle_alpha   90.00
_cell.angle_beta   90.00
_cell.angle_gamma   90.00
#
_symmetry.space_group_name_H-M   'P 1'
#
loop_
_entity.id
_entity.type
_entity.pdbx_description
1 polymer ?
#
loop_
_entity_poly.entity_id
_entity_poly.type
_entity_poly.pdbx_seq_one_letter_code
_entity_poly.pdbx_strand_id
1 'polypeptide(L)'
;MNRTKWLDFLALLMISLLVVVATAAVYYSLGMTSTVTTATTDVWFVKGVDNATAGVSLSPQNTSATLTDLKAYPNASFTYTDPLRVKNNHTSSTYQIRLNPVLLSGNDTEFVYVRFLLRNGTYEENATLASLNYTCDGADWTIPPATGWVQIPAGTEYAITIITKAKDNAAAAQVQIEIAVDVQ
;
A
#
# COMPACT_ATOMS: atom_id res chain seq x y z
N MET A 1 4.73 38.46 -78.75
CA MET A 1 4.40 38.01 -77.37
C MET A 1 5.71 37.65 -76.67
N ASN A 2 6.09 38.39 -75.63
CA ASN A 2 7.46 38.35 -75.07
C ASN A 2 7.76 37.02 -74.39
N ARG A 3 8.88 36.38 -74.78
CA ARG A 3 9.35 35.06 -74.31
C ARG A 3 9.48 34.97 -72.78
N THR A 4 9.71 36.10 -72.13
CA THR A 4 9.78 36.23 -70.66
C THR A 4 8.44 36.00 -69.96
N LYS A 5 7.32 36.45 -70.53
CA LYS A 5 5.99 36.30 -69.91
C LYS A 5 5.53 34.84 -69.78
N TRP A 6 5.98 33.98 -70.69
CA TRP A 6 5.71 32.54 -70.66
C TRP A 6 6.52 31.82 -69.59
N LEU A 7 7.78 32.23 -69.40
CA LEU A 7 8.65 31.70 -68.35
C LEU A 7 8.11 32.06 -66.97
N ASP A 8 7.63 33.29 -66.79
CA ASP A 8 7.01 33.74 -65.54
C ASP A 8 5.74 32.95 -65.22
N PHE A 9 4.87 32.72 -66.22
CA PHE A 9 3.66 31.92 -66.05
C PHE A 9 3.96 30.46 -65.70
N LEU A 10 4.93 29.84 -66.38
CA LEU A 10 5.32 28.45 -66.12
C LEU A 10 5.94 28.30 -64.72
N ALA A 11 6.78 29.25 -64.30
CA ALA A 11 7.35 29.27 -62.96
C ALA A 11 6.26 29.39 -61.89
N LEU A 12 5.27 30.26 -62.11
CA LEU A 12 4.16 30.46 -61.17
C LEU A 12 3.25 29.23 -61.10
N LEU A 13 3.00 28.57 -62.24
CA LEU A 13 2.28 27.30 -62.31
C LEU A 13 3.01 26.19 -61.54
N MET A 14 4.32 26.05 -61.75
CA MET A 14 5.15 25.05 -61.09
C MET A 14 5.25 25.30 -59.57
N ILE A 15 5.36 26.56 -59.14
CA ILE A 15 5.32 26.93 -57.71
C ILE A 15 3.93 26.64 -57.13
N SER A 16 2.85 26.94 -57.86
CA SER A 16 1.49 26.65 -57.38
C SER A 16 1.23 25.14 -57.23
N LEU A 17 1.72 24.31 -58.16
CA LEU A 17 1.67 22.84 -58.06
C LEU A 17 2.53 22.34 -56.90
N LEU A 18 3.70 22.94 -56.65
CA LEU A 18 4.56 22.59 -55.52
C LEU A 18 3.89 22.91 -54.17
N VAL A 19 3.18 24.04 -54.08
CA VAL A 19 2.47 24.47 -52.86
C VAL A 19 1.25 23.59 -52.58
N VAL A 20 0.54 23.11 -53.60
CA VAL A 20 -0.62 22.21 -53.43
C VAL A 20 -0.21 20.81 -52.93
N VAL A 21 0.98 20.32 -53.25
CA VAL A 21 1.47 19.02 -52.76
C VAL A 21 1.95 19.10 -51.29
N ALA A 22 2.28 20.30 -50.80
CA ALA A 22 2.79 20.50 -49.44
C ALA A 22 1.71 20.59 -48.34
N THR A 23 0.42 20.62 -48.68
CA THR A 23 -0.67 20.85 -47.69
C THR A 23 -1.66 19.70 -47.54
N ALA A 24 -1.25 18.46 -47.83
CA ALA A 24 -1.88 17.30 -47.19
C ALA A 24 -1.22 17.10 -45.83
N ALA A 25 -1.60 17.93 -44.85
CA ALA A 25 -1.30 17.63 -43.45
C ALA A 25 -1.92 16.26 -43.14
N VAL A 26 -1.09 15.24 -43.04
CA VAL A 26 -1.52 13.89 -42.69
C VAL A 26 -1.94 13.93 -41.22
N TYR A 27 -3.25 13.98 -40.99
CA TYR A 27 -3.83 13.84 -39.67
C TYR A 27 -3.63 12.40 -39.20
N TYR A 28 -2.52 12.13 -38.53
CA TYR A 28 -2.36 10.89 -37.78
C TYR A 28 -3.20 10.98 -36.50
N SER A 29 -4.38 10.36 -36.49
CA SER A 29 -5.11 10.10 -35.25
C SER A 29 -4.70 8.74 -34.71
N LEU A 30 -4.03 8.73 -33.57
CA LEU A 30 -3.76 7.51 -32.82
C LEU A 30 -4.94 7.26 -31.87
N GLY A 31 -5.66 6.17 -32.09
CA GLY A 31 -6.70 5.70 -31.18
C GLY A 31 -6.10 4.66 -30.23
N MET A 32 -6.37 4.81 -28.93
CA MET A 32 -6.07 3.79 -27.93
C MET A 32 -7.38 3.27 -27.34
N THR A 33 -7.56 1.95 -27.38
CA THR A 33 -8.65 1.27 -26.69
C THR A 33 -8.03 0.38 -25.62
N SER A 34 -8.42 0.57 -24.36
CA SER A 34 -8.00 -0.26 -23.25
C SER A 34 -9.20 -0.99 -22.65
N THR A 35 -9.00 -2.27 -22.34
CA THR A 35 -9.94 -3.08 -21.58
C THR A 35 -9.29 -3.42 -20.26
N VAL A 36 -9.92 -3.01 -19.16
CA VAL A 36 -9.45 -3.30 -17.79
C VAL A 36 -10.38 -4.36 -17.20
N THR A 37 -9.81 -5.46 -16.71
CA THR A 37 -10.52 -6.50 -15.99
C THR A 37 -10.12 -6.50 -14.51
N THR A 38 -10.95 -7.08 -13.65
CA THR A 38 -10.65 -7.24 -12.22
C THR A 38 -9.76 -8.46 -12.00
N ALA A 39 -8.68 -8.32 -11.24
CA ALA A 39 -7.87 -9.44 -10.76
C ALA A 39 -8.30 -9.85 -9.34
N THR A 40 -8.18 -11.14 -9.01
CA THR A 40 -8.28 -11.63 -7.63
C THR A 40 -6.98 -11.37 -6.89
N THR A 41 -7.06 -10.96 -5.63
CA THR A 41 -5.86 -10.77 -4.79
C THR A 41 -5.37 -12.12 -4.28
N ASP A 42 -4.11 -12.46 -4.57
CA ASP A 42 -3.50 -13.69 -4.07
C ASP A 42 -2.97 -13.58 -2.64
N VAL A 43 -2.72 -12.35 -2.18
CA VAL A 43 -2.31 -12.06 -0.81
C VAL A 43 -3.46 -11.38 -0.09
N TRP A 44 -3.87 -11.94 1.05
CA TRP A 44 -5.00 -11.44 1.84
C TRP A 44 -4.80 -11.67 3.33
N PHE A 45 -5.64 -11.05 4.14
CA PHE A 45 -5.67 -11.27 5.57
C PHE A 45 -6.38 -12.57 5.95
N VAL A 46 -5.91 -13.22 7.01
CA VAL A 46 -6.65 -14.28 7.70
C VAL A 46 -6.60 -14.05 9.20
N LYS A 47 -7.61 -14.56 9.91
CA LYS A 47 -7.66 -14.46 11.36
C LYS A 47 -6.59 -15.36 11.98
N GLY A 48 -5.85 -14.83 12.94
CA GLY A 48 -4.95 -15.63 13.77
C GLY A 48 -5.70 -16.26 14.96
N VAL A 49 -4.96 -16.93 15.85
CA VAL A 49 -5.54 -17.61 17.02
C VAL A 49 -6.18 -16.61 18.01
N ASP A 50 -5.53 -15.47 18.26
CA ASP A 50 -5.97 -14.49 19.27
C ASP A 50 -6.96 -13.45 18.71
N ASN A 51 -7.55 -13.74 17.55
CA ASN A 51 -8.35 -12.78 16.81
C ASN A 51 -9.55 -12.25 17.61
N ALA A 52 -10.16 -13.08 18.47
CA ALA A 52 -11.31 -12.69 19.29
C ALA A 52 -10.90 -11.66 20.36
N THR A 53 -9.73 -11.82 20.98
CA THR A 53 -9.23 -10.91 22.02
C THR A 53 -8.89 -9.52 21.46
N ALA A 54 -8.51 -9.45 20.18
CA ALA A 54 -8.23 -8.21 19.48
C ALA A 54 -9.45 -7.62 18.73
N GLY A 55 -10.60 -8.29 18.74
CA GLY A 55 -11.80 -7.84 18.05
C GLY A 55 -11.65 -7.81 16.52
N VAL A 56 -10.98 -8.81 15.94
CA VAL A 56 -10.68 -8.80 14.49
C VAL A 56 -11.92 -9.08 13.64
N SER A 57 -12.22 -8.14 12.75
CA SER A 57 -13.16 -8.29 11.64
C SER A 57 -12.43 -8.12 10.31
N LEU A 58 -12.81 -8.90 9.30
CA LEU A 58 -12.24 -8.83 7.96
C LEU A 58 -13.32 -8.35 6.98
N SER A 59 -12.92 -7.61 5.95
CA SER A 59 -13.80 -7.33 4.82
C SER A 59 -14.17 -8.61 4.07
N PRO A 60 -15.25 -8.62 3.25
CA PRO A 60 -15.69 -9.83 2.55
C PRO A 60 -14.61 -10.45 1.62
N GLN A 61 -13.68 -9.64 1.11
CA GLN A 61 -12.56 -10.08 0.27
C GLN A 61 -11.26 -10.28 1.05
N ASN A 62 -11.28 -10.10 2.38
CA ASN A 62 -10.12 -10.18 3.25
C ASN A 62 -8.96 -9.23 2.89
N THR A 63 -9.22 -8.15 2.16
CA THR A 63 -8.21 -7.15 1.77
C THR A 63 -8.03 -6.05 2.81
N SER A 64 -8.88 -6.03 3.85
CA SER A 64 -8.79 -5.15 4.99
C SER A 64 -9.21 -5.87 6.27
N ALA A 65 -8.61 -5.44 7.39
CA ALA A 65 -8.90 -5.95 8.71
C ALA A 65 -9.10 -4.78 9.68
N THR A 66 -10.07 -4.90 10.58
CA THR A 66 -10.34 -3.93 11.64
C THR A 66 -10.24 -4.63 12.99
N LEU A 67 -9.49 -4.04 13.91
CA LEU A 67 -9.26 -4.54 15.26
C LEU A 67 -9.82 -3.51 16.24
N THR A 68 -10.88 -3.86 16.97
CA THR A 68 -11.61 -2.91 17.83
C THR A 68 -11.24 -3.00 19.30
N ASP A 69 -10.67 -4.12 19.75
CA ASP A 69 -10.56 -4.45 21.17
C ASP A 69 -9.11 -4.46 21.67
N LEU A 70 -8.23 -3.74 20.96
CA LEU A 70 -6.85 -3.53 21.38
C LEU A 70 -6.81 -2.64 22.64
N LYS A 71 -6.06 -3.08 23.64
CA LYS A 71 -5.90 -2.42 24.93
C LYS A 71 -4.43 -2.16 25.21
N ALA A 72 -4.15 -1.05 25.87
CA ALA A 72 -2.86 -0.74 26.46
C ALA A 72 -3.06 -0.58 27.97
N TYR A 73 -2.19 -1.19 28.78
CA TYR A 73 -2.28 -1.10 30.23
C TYR A 73 -1.22 -0.13 30.78
N PRO A 74 -1.53 0.64 31.84
CA PRO A 74 -0.57 1.54 32.47
C PRO A 74 0.68 0.79 32.93
N ASN A 75 1.85 1.28 32.52
CA ASN A 75 3.17 0.77 32.88
C ASN A 75 3.42 -0.72 32.56
N ALA A 76 2.55 -1.39 31.82
CA ALA A 76 2.68 -2.80 31.46
C ALA A 76 2.56 -2.98 29.94
N SER A 77 3.48 -3.78 29.39
CA SER A 77 3.39 -4.21 28.00
C SER A 77 2.33 -5.29 27.87
N PHE A 78 1.43 -5.16 26.90
CA PHE A 78 0.47 -6.21 26.57
C PHE A 78 0.68 -6.67 25.13
N THR A 79 0.65 -7.98 24.92
CA THR A 79 0.98 -8.60 23.64
C THR A 79 -0.22 -9.38 23.12
N TYR A 80 -0.67 -9.02 21.94
CA TYR A 80 -1.55 -9.85 21.11
C TYR A 80 -0.65 -10.67 20.19
N THR A 81 -0.53 -11.97 20.46
CA THR A 81 0.54 -12.78 19.86
C THR A 81 0.27 -13.07 18.39
N ASP A 82 -0.97 -13.44 18.08
CA ASP A 82 -1.42 -13.79 16.73
C ASP A 82 -2.88 -13.36 16.49
N PRO A 83 -3.20 -12.06 16.50
CA PRO A 83 -4.56 -11.58 16.22
C PRO A 83 -4.92 -11.64 14.73
N LEU A 84 -3.95 -11.37 13.86
CA LEU A 84 -4.12 -11.21 12.43
C LEU A 84 -2.92 -11.79 11.70
N ARG A 85 -3.14 -12.37 10.52
CA ARG A 85 -2.08 -12.88 9.65
C ARG A 85 -2.26 -12.38 8.22
N VAL A 86 -1.16 -12.34 7.48
CA VAL A 86 -1.11 -12.14 6.04
C VAL A 86 -0.80 -13.48 5.39
N LYS A 87 -1.64 -13.91 4.45
CA LYS A 87 -1.51 -15.18 3.73
C LYS A 87 -1.17 -14.93 2.27
N ASN A 88 -0.18 -15.64 1.76
CA ASN A 88 -0.03 -15.84 0.32
C ASN A 88 -0.79 -17.11 -0.08
N ASN A 89 -1.93 -16.93 -0.74
CA ASN A 89 -2.81 -18.02 -1.18
C ASN A 89 -2.42 -18.60 -2.55
N HIS A 90 -1.44 -18.02 -3.24
CA HIS A 90 -0.96 -18.60 -4.49
C HIS A 90 -0.25 -19.93 -4.22
N THR A 91 -0.40 -20.88 -5.14
CA THR A 91 0.13 -22.25 -5.04
C THR A 91 1.59 -22.41 -5.48
N SER A 92 2.22 -21.39 -6.05
CA SER A 92 3.55 -21.49 -6.67
C SER A 92 4.34 -20.18 -6.70
N SER A 93 3.66 -19.03 -6.73
CA SER A 93 4.31 -17.72 -6.74
C SER A 93 4.67 -17.23 -5.34
N THR A 94 5.90 -16.74 -5.19
CA THR A 94 6.35 -15.99 -4.02
C THR A 94 6.10 -14.50 -4.27
N TYR A 95 5.50 -13.82 -3.30
CA TYR A 95 5.30 -12.37 -3.34
C TYR A 95 6.25 -11.67 -2.38
N GLN A 96 6.36 -10.35 -2.51
CA GLN A 96 6.98 -9.50 -1.49
C GLN A 96 5.91 -8.67 -0.79
N ILE A 97 6.04 -8.56 0.52
CA ILE A 97 5.16 -7.72 1.35
C ILE A 97 5.96 -6.76 2.21
N ARG A 98 5.38 -5.61 2.55
CA ARG A 98 5.92 -4.70 3.58
C ARG A 98 4.80 -4.08 4.37
N LEU A 99 5.09 -3.69 5.61
CA LEU A 99 4.16 -2.90 6.41
C LEU A 99 4.38 -1.41 6.10
N ASN A 100 3.31 -0.71 5.77
CA ASN A 100 3.33 0.68 5.38
C ASN A 100 2.36 1.49 6.27
N PRO A 101 2.86 2.41 7.11
CA PRO A 101 2.03 3.35 7.86
C PRO A 101 1.18 4.20 6.91
N VAL A 102 -0.14 4.24 7.13
CA VAL A 102 -1.08 5.02 6.31
C VAL A 102 -1.59 6.22 7.08
N LEU A 103 -2.14 5.95 8.26
CA LEU A 103 -2.76 6.97 9.09
C LEU A 103 -2.43 6.71 10.55
N LEU A 104 -2.18 7.79 11.27
CA LEU A 104 -2.32 7.85 12.71
C LEU A 104 -3.23 9.03 13.01
N SER A 105 -4.29 8.80 13.78
CA SER A 105 -5.17 9.85 14.28
C SER A 105 -5.48 9.64 15.76
N GLY A 106 -5.86 10.73 16.43
CA GLY A 106 -5.81 10.82 17.88
C GLY A 106 -4.42 11.25 18.33
N ASN A 107 -4.32 12.38 19.04
CA ASN A 107 -3.09 12.82 19.66
C ASN A 107 -3.21 12.64 21.16
N ASP A 108 -3.08 11.39 21.58
CA ASP A 108 -3.22 11.01 22.98
C ASP A 108 -1.85 10.65 23.57
N THR A 109 -1.41 11.48 24.53
CA THR A 109 -0.12 11.36 25.22
C THR A 109 -0.13 10.30 26.33
N GLU A 110 -1.21 9.55 26.48
CA GLU A 110 -1.35 8.49 27.49
C GLU A 110 -0.68 7.17 27.03
N PHE A 111 -0.27 7.06 25.77
CA PHE A 111 0.45 5.90 25.24
C PHE A 111 1.96 6.08 25.29
N VAL A 112 2.71 4.98 25.45
CA VAL A 112 4.17 4.96 25.26
C VAL A 112 4.51 4.40 23.88
N TYR A 113 3.88 3.29 23.50
CA TYR A 113 4.05 2.73 22.17
C TYR A 113 2.88 1.83 21.76
N VAL A 114 2.73 1.70 20.44
CA VAL A 114 2.00 0.62 19.78
C VAL A 114 2.92 0.07 18.68
N ARG A 115 3.24 -1.22 18.75
CA ARG A 115 4.17 -1.87 17.85
C ARG A 115 3.47 -2.98 17.08
N PHE A 116 3.72 -3.03 15.78
CA PHE A 116 3.24 -4.08 14.89
C PHE A 116 4.45 -4.82 14.35
N LEU A 117 4.52 -6.13 14.59
CA LEU A 117 5.64 -6.97 14.23
C LEU A 117 5.15 -8.03 13.24
N LEU A 118 5.72 -8.05 12.05
CA LEU A 118 5.52 -9.11 11.07
C LEU A 118 6.44 -10.29 11.42
N ARG A 119 5.89 -11.49 11.56
CA ARG A 119 6.63 -12.69 12.00
C ARG A 119 6.31 -13.89 11.11
N ASN A 120 7.33 -14.71 10.86
CA ASN A 120 7.17 -15.96 10.11
C ASN A 120 6.62 -17.07 11.01
N GLY A 121 5.34 -17.06 11.40
CA GLY A 121 4.74 -18.03 12.34
C GLY A 121 4.29 -17.38 13.66
N THR A 122 4.05 -18.18 14.71
CA THR A 122 3.55 -17.69 16.02
C THR A 122 4.63 -17.02 16.87
N TYR A 123 4.22 -16.24 17.86
CA TYR A 123 5.05 -15.33 18.68
C TYR A 123 6.25 -15.99 19.38
N GLU A 124 6.11 -17.23 19.85
CA GLU A 124 7.12 -17.92 20.65
C GLU A 124 8.20 -18.61 19.80
N GLU A 125 7.92 -18.90 18.53
CA GLU A 125 8.77 -19.77 17.72
C GLU A 125 9.61 -19.04 16.66
N ASN A 126 9.30 -17.78 16.30
CA ASN A 126 9.85 -17.19 15.07
C ASN A 126 10.36 -15.75 15.17
N ALA A 127 11.39 -15.44 14.37
CA ALA A 127 12.03 -14.13 14.30
C ALA A 127 11.08 -13.05 13.76
N THR A 128 11.22 -11.83 14.27
CA THR A 128 10.60 -10.63 13.70
C THR A 128 11.25 -10.34 12.34
N LEU A 129 10.44 -10.34 11.28
CA LEU A 129 10.89 -10.04 9.91
C LEU A 129 10.90 -8.54 9.64
N ALA A 130 9.90 -7.83 10.15
CA ALA A 130 9.73 -6.39 10.00
C ALA A 130 8.91 -5.84 11.16
N SER A 131 9.05 -4.54 11.45
CA SER A 131 8.28 -3.90 12.52
C SER A 131 7.96 -2.44 12.25
N LEU A 132 6.75 -2.02 12.60
CA LEU A 132 6.38 -0.62 12.76
C LEU A 132 6.29 -0.30 14.25
N ASN A 133 7.12 0.63 14.71
CA ASN A 133 7.18 1.04 16.11
C ASN A 133 6.66 2.47 16.27
N TYR A 134 5.37 2.62 16.52
CA TYR A 134 4.79 3.90 16.89
C TYR A 134 5.13 4.18 18.35
N THR A 135 5.73 5.32 18.64
CA THR A 135 6.10 5.73 20.00
C THR A 135 5.58 7.11 20.31
N CYS A 136 5.18 7.36 21.55
CA CYS A 136 4.84 8.67 22.06
C CYS A 136 5.66 8.91 23.33
N ASP A 137 6.31 10.05 23.42
CA ASP A 137 7.20 10.46 24.52
C ASP A 137 6.53 11.48 25.45
N GLY A 138 5.19 11.47 25.51
CA GLY A 138 4.40 12.42 26.29
C GLY A 138 4.10 13.73 25.56
N ALA A 139 4.49 13.85 24.29
CA ALA A 139 4.09 14.93 23.39
C ALA A 139 3.46 14.33 22.12
N ASP A 140 4.17 14.37 21.00
CA ASP A 140 3.67 13.91 19.71
C ASP A 140 4.05 12.45 19.45
N TRP A 141 3.28 11.81 18.58
CA TRP A 141 3.61 10.49 18.09
C TRP A 141 4.72 10.54 17.06
N THR A 142 5.72 9.68 17.25
CA THR A 142 6.67 9.32 16.20
C THR A 142 6.05 8.24 15.34
N ILE A 143 5.81 8.57 14.07
CA ILE A 143 5.33 7.63 13.05
C ILE A 143 6.56 6.96 12.41
N PRO A 144 6.66 5.62 12.45
CA PRO A 144 7.76 4.91 11.79
C PRO A 144 7.69 5.07 10.26
N PRO A 145 8.78 4.89 9.52
CA PRO A 145 8.71 4.74 8.06
C PRO A 145 8.14 3.36 7.67
N ALA A 146 7.77 3.19 6.41
CA ALA A 146 7.47 1.88 5.84
C ALA A 146 8.65 0.92 5.99
N THR A 147 8.35 -0.37 6.17
CA THR A 147 9.40 -1.39 6.34
C THR A 147 10.06 -1.75 5.01
N GLY A 148 11.19 -2.46 5.09
CA GLY A 148 11.73 -3.17 3.94
C GLY A 148 10.77 -4.26 3.45
N TRP A 149 10.98 -4.69 2.21
CA TRP A 149 10.26 -5.80 1.59
C TRP A 149 10.69 -7.15 2.19
N VAL A 150 9.71 -7.98 2.51
CA VAL A 150 9.86 -9.33 3.04
C VAL A 150 9.22 -10.30 2.06
N GLN A 151 9.93 -11.37 1.68
CA GLN A 151 9.36 -12.40 0.83
C GLN A 151 8.36 -13.26 1.61
N ILE A 152 7.20 -13.52 1.02
CA ILE A 152 6.21 -14.48 1.53
C ILE A 152 6.02 -15.60 0.50
N PRO A 153 6.58 -16.80 0.73
CA PRO A 153 6.46 -17.92 -0.20
C PRO A 153 5.03 -18.36 -0.44
N ALA A 154 4.80 -19.06 -1.55
CA ALA A 154 3.52 -19.66 -1.89
C ALA A 154 2.95 -20.52 -0.74
N GLY A 155 1.67 -20.35 -0.44
CA GLY A 155 0.96 -21.12 0.59
C GLY A 155 1.35 -20.80 2.04
N THR A 156 2.16 -19.77 2.28
CA THR A 156 2.62 -19.40 3.64
C THR A 156 1.80 -18.29 4.27
N GLU A 157 1.86 -18.21 5.60
CA GLU A 157 1.18 -17.20 6.41
C GLU A 157 2.14 -16.59 7.42
N TYR A 158 2.15 -15.26 7.50
CA TYR A 158 2.92 -14.50 8.48
C TYR A 158 2.00 -13.80 9.46
N ALA A 159 2.32 -13.89 10.75
CA ALA A 159 1.55 -13.28 11.81
C ALA A 159 1.92 -11.79 11.98
N ILE A 160 0.93 -10.99 12.38
CA ILE A 160 1.11 -9.62 12.84
C ILE A 160 0.91 -9.62 14.35
N THR A 161 2.00 -9.68 15.10
CA THR A 161 1.97 -9.50 16.56
C THR A 161 1.80 -8.01 16.86
N ILE A 162 0.97 -7.70 17.85
CA ILE A 162 0.75 -6.32 18.30
C ILE A 162 1.17 -6.20 19.76
N ILE A 163 2.00 -5.21 20.06
CA ILE A 163 2.47 -4.93 21.42
C ILE A 163 2.12 -3.50 21.79
N THR A 164 1.42 -3.31 22.89
CA THR A 164 0.94 -2.01 23.36
C THR A 164 1.49 -1.72 24.75
N LYS A 165 1.70 -0.44 25.06
CA LYS A 165 1.99 0.02 26.42
C LYS A 165 1.48 1.45 26.62
N ALA A 166 0.81 1.68 27.74
CA ALA A 166 0.42 3.02 28.19
C ALA A 166 1.39 3.56 29.25
N LYS A 167 1.41 4.88 29.43
CA LYS A 167 2.24 5.53 30.45
C LYS A 167 1.76 5.16 31.85
N ASP A 168 2.58 5.45 32.86
CA ASP A 168 2.16 5.23 34.23
C ASP A 168 0.98 6.15 34.58
N ASN A 169 -0.01 5.62 35.31
CA ASN A 169 -1.26 6.30 35.64
C ASN A 169 -2.04 6.85 34.44
N ALA A 170 -1.89 6.23 33.26
CA ALA A 170 -2.59 6.64 32.04
C ALA A 170 -4.11 6.73 32.23
N ALA A 171 -4.71 7.83 31.77
CA ALA A 171 -6.15 8.01 31.68
C ALA A 171 -6.75 7.19 30.52
N ALA A 172 -8.08 7.14 30.46
CA ALA A 172 -8.77 6.50 29.34
C ALA A 172 -8.55 7.30 28.05
N ALA A 173 -8.02 6.62 27.04
CA ALA A 173 -7.43 7.21 25.86
C ALA A 173 -7.68 6.35 24.62
N GLN A 174 -7.76 6.96 23.45
CA GLN A 174 -7.93 6.25 22.18
C GLN A 174 -7.12 6.89 21.05
N VAL A 175 -6.44 6.04 20.28
CA VAL A 175 -5.79 6.40 19.02
C VAL A 175 -6.23 5.42 17.93
N GLN A 176 -6.24 5.89 16.69
CA GLN A 176 -6.51 5.07 15.52
C GLN A 176 -5.24 5.00 14.67
N ILE A 177 -4.81 3.76 14.39
CA ILE A 177 -3.65 3.47 13.54
C ILE A 177 -4.13 2.66 12.34
N GLU A 178 -3.78 3.11 11.15
CA GLU A 178 -4.01 2.40 9.89
C GLU A 178 -2.67 2.03 9.26
N ILE A 179 -2.54 0.76 8.88
CA ILE A 179 -1.36 0.19 8.24
C ILE A 179 -1.83 -0.54 6.98
N ALA A 180 -1.18 -0.26 5.86
CA ALA A 180 -1.28 -1.04 4.65
C ALA A 180 -0.25 -2.17 4.67
N VAL A 181 -0.63 -3.31 4.06
CA VAL A 181 0.31 -4.34 3.63
C VAL A 181 0.45 -4.21 2.13
N ASP A 182 1.53 -3.58 1.69
CA ASP A 182 1.81 -3.45 0.25
C ASP A 182 2.28 -4.81 -0.28
N VAL A 183 1.93 -5.14 -1.53
CA VAL A 183 2.27 -6.39 -2.20
C VAL A 183 2.86 -6.10 -3.58
N GLN A 184 3.95 -6.77 -3.95
CA GLN A 184 4.55 -6.73 -5.29
C GLN A 184 5.15 -8.07 -5.72
#